data_AF-A0A319F6W8-F1
#
_entry.id   AF-A0A319F6W8-F1
#
_cell.length_a   1.000
_cell.length_b   1.000
_cell.length_c   1.000
_cell.angle_alpha   90.00
_cell.angle_beta   90.00
_cell.angle_gamma   90.00
#
_symmetry.space_group_name_H-M   'P 1'
#
loop_
_entity.id
_entity.type
_entity.pdbx_description
1 polymer ?
#
loop_
_entity_poly.entity_id
_entity_poly.type
_entity_poly.pdbx_seq_one_letter_code
_entity_poly.pdbx_strand_id
1 'polypeptide(L)'
;MGLPSRPPCRVLIIGGGISGLAMACKLKRTFNLNDYCIYDRQSSLGGTWWANTYPGCAVDVPGFTYTFSFAPNPDFTRLFPSQEEILNYLSTVAIQHGVDRHFTGHTEWTGAVWQEKTQTWIVTLQDLNTGQSFTQECQILISAVGGIVNPHEFKMPGVEDFQGEIIHTARWRHDVDLTNKHVAVIGNGASAIQLVPAIADKAKSITQFMRTPHHIVPATNHDISPTWRAIFHHIPILLYLLRLFMLLYMETAFFQFQNTPNGKTRRQASSKASQEYVQNTAPEQYWDLLIPKYEFGCKRRLFDHTYLTTLHQTHKVTLTNDPITSLTQNSINTHSGSSHPVDIIILATGFTLTQYTTPLHGRNNLTRAQHWDIYGHKATFKTVAMHGFPNFFYVLGPNSGRLYTSTVGVIESAVDLILTTITPILNNEASKVEVKEESERLFDQQLHDAISGTVHGDGEGGCSSYFVDRDTGKNWFVYPWNSLQMWMSMYGGSGFGRRRDWGYGS
;
A
#
# COMPACT_ATOMS: atom_id res chain seq x y z
N MET A 1 38.24 0.77 -4.41
CA MET A 1 38.08 -0.58 -3.82
C MET A 1 36.62 -0.95 -3.94
N GLY A 2 36.29 -2.22 -4.25
CA GLY A 2 34.89 -2.66 -4.32
C GLY A 2 34.22 -2.59 -2.96
N LEU A 3 32.89 -2.52 -2.94
CA LEU A 3 32.11 -2.63 -1.70
C LEU A 3 32.35 -4.02 -1.06
N PRO A 4 32.33 -4.12 0.28
CA PRO A 4 32.37 -5.43 0.94
C PRO A 4 31.18 -6.28 0.48
N SER A 5 31.40 -7.59 0.30
CA SER A 5 30.41 -8.53 -0.20
C SER A 5 30.06 -9.59 0.84
N ARG A 6 28.77 -9.90 0.97
CA ARG A 6 28.25 -11.00 1.81
C ARG A 6 28.10 -12.31 1.02
N PRO A 7 28.09 -13.48 1.68
CA PRO A 7 27.90 -14.77 1.01
C PRO A 7 26.63 -14.78 0.16
N PRO A 8 26.65 -15.27 -1.10
CA PRO A 8 25.48 -15.28 -1.96
C PRO A 8 24.29 -16.04 -1.35
N CYS A 9 23.06 -15.65 -1.70
CA CYS A 9 21.85 -16.37 -1.29
C CYS A 9 20.97 -16.74 -2.49
N ARG A 10 20.09 -17.73 -2.35
CA ARG A 10 19.20 -18.14 -3.45
C ARG A 10 18.18 -17.05 -3.78
N VAL A 11 17.51 -16.53 -2.75
CA VAL A 11 16.45 -15.53 -2.90
C VAL A 11 16.71 -14.36 -1.96
N LEU A 12 16.65 -13.14 -2.48
CA LEU A 12 16.75 -11.92 -1.69
C LEU A 12 15.44 -11.16 -1.78
N ILE A 13 14.83 -10.89 -0.63
CA ILE A 13 13.57 -10.14 -0.50
C ILE A 13 13.89 -8.77 0.08
N ILE A 14 13.54 -7.71 -0.64
CA ILE A 14 13.61 -6.33 -0.14
C ILE A 14 12.23 -5.92 0.38
N GLY A 15 12.12 -5.70 1.68
CA GLY A 15 10.90 -5.33 2.38
C GLY A 15 10.37 -6.46 3.28
N GLY A 16 10.30 -6.19 4.57
CA GLY A 16 9.78 -7.04 5.65
C GLY A 16 8.31 -6.79 6.00
N GLY A 17 7.55 -6.16 5.10
CA GLY A 17 6.10 -5.99 5.23
C GLY A 17 5.30 -7.25 4.89
N ILE A 18 3.98 -7.12 4.81
CA ILE A 18 3.05 -8.22 4.47
C ILE A 18 3.47 -8.94 3.19
N SER A 19 3.89 -8.20 2.16
CA SER A 19 4.37 -8.77 0.88
C SER A 19 5.59 -9.67 1.04
N GLY A 20 6.61 -9.21 1.78
CA GLY A 20 7.83 -9.98 2.01
C GLY A 20 7.59 -11.19 2.92
N LEU A 21 6.75 -11.01 3.96
CA LEU A 21 6.30 -12.10 4.82
C LEU A 21 5.54 -13.18 4.04
N ALA A 22 4.62 -12.80 3.14
CA ALA A 22 3.90 -13.73 2.29
C ALA A 22 4.86 -14.55 1.43
N MET A 23 5.81 -13.88 0.77
CA MET A 23 6.81 -14.52 -0.07
C MET A 23 7.67 -15.50 0.73
N ALA A 24 8.22 -15.07 1.86
CA ALA A 24 9.07 -15.90 2.72
C ALA A 24 8.32 -17.09 3.32
N CYS A 25 7.10 -16.88 3.84
CA CYS A 25 6.26 -17.96 4.34
C CYS A 25 5.96 -18.99 3.25
N LYS A 26 5.65 -18.54 2.02
CA LYS A 26 5.35 -19.43 0.90
C LYS A 26 6.59 -20.16 0.37
N LEU A 27 7.77 -19.53 0.34
CA LEU A 27 9.05 -20.21 0.07
C LEU A 27 9.30 -21.34 1.07
N LYS A 28 9.13 -21.04 2.36
CA LYS A 28 9.31 -21.99 3.45
C LYS A 28 8.30 -23.14 3.38
N ARG A 29 7.02 -22.83 3.17
CA ARG A 29 5.93 -23.83 3.12
C ARG A 29 5.98 -24.73 1.89
N THR A 30 6.35 -24.19 0.73
CA THR A 30 6.29 -24.92 -0.55
C THR A 30 7.59 -25.69 -0.83
N PHE A 31 8.74 -25.10 -0.52
CA PHE A 31 10.05 -25.66 -0.89
C PHE A 31 10.93 -26.02 0.32
N ASN A 32 10.47 -25.72 1.55
CA ASN A 32 11.33 -25.77 2.75
C ASN A 32 12.67 -25.02 2.56
N LEU A 33 12.66 -23.97 1.73
CA LEU A 33 13.85 -23.20 1.42
C LEU A 33 14.31 -22.42 2.66
N ASN A 34 15.60 -22.50 2.99
CA ASN A 34 16.24 -21.70 4.05
C ASN A 34 17.28 -20.73 3.49
N ASP A 35 17.72 -20.92 2.23
CA ASP A 35 18.70 -20.05 1.59
C ASP A 35 18.02 -18.79 1.01
N TYR A 36 17.53 -17.94 1.90
CA TYR A 36 17.00 -16.63 1.54
C TYR A 36 17.26 -15.60 2.64
N CYS A 37 17.26 -14.33 2.24
CA CYS A 37 17.40 -13.19 3.14
C CYS A 37 16.29 -12.17 2.93
N ILE A 38 15.88 -11.50 4.00
CA ILE A 38 14.95 -10.37 3.98
C ILE A 38 15.68 -9.15 4.53
N TYR A 39 15.76 -8.08 3.74
CA TYR A 39 16.31 -6.80 4.19
C TYR A 39 15.21 -5.74 4.22
N ASP A 40 15.14 -4.96 5.30
CA ASP A 40 14.26 -3.81 5.41
C ASP A 40 14.98 -2.66 6.13
N ARG A 41 14.64 -1.43 5.77
CA ARG A 41 15.11 -0.21 6.44
C ARG A 41 14.59 -0.08 7.86
N GLN A 42 13.41 -0.64 8.13
CA GLN A 42 12.81 -0.69 9.44
C GLN A 42 13.55 -1.69 10.32
N SER A 43 13.50 -1.48 11.63
CA SER A 43 14.17 -2.33 12.60
C SER A 43 13.49 -3.70 12.78
N SER A 44 12.23 -3.84 12.35
CA SER A 44 11.43 -5.05 12.55
C SER A 44 10.48 -5.32 11.37
N LEU A 45 9.94 -6.54 11.34
CA LEU A 45 8.92 -6.98 10.39
C LEU A 45 7.59 -6.25 10.64
N GLY A 46 6.80 -6.10 9.58
CA GLY A 46 5.45 -5.52 9.62
C GLY A 46 5.19 -4.45 8.56
N GLY A 47 6.24 -3.81 8.04
CA GLY A 47 6.14 -2.81 6.97
C GLY A 47 5.25 -1.64 7.36
N THR A 48 4.15 -1.41 6.64
CA THR A 48 3.15 -0.35 6.96
C THR A 48 2.71 -0.40 8.41
N TRP A 49 2.48 -1.59 8.96
CA TRP A 49 2.00 -1.77 10.33
C TRP A 49 3.10 -1.64 11.38
N TRP A 50 4.37 -1.67 10.99
CA TRP A 50 5.46 -1.25 11.87
C TRP A 50 5.64 0.27 11.84
N ALA A 51 5.57 0.86 10.64
CA ALA A 51 5.92 2.27 10.44
C ALA A 51 4.83 3.27 10.87
N ASN A 52 3.55 2.90 10.81
CA ASN A 52 2.44 3.83 11.04
C ASN A 52 1.82 3.61 12.43
N THR A 53 2.33 4.28 13.46
CA THR A 53 1.87 4.13 14.85
C THR A 53 1.08 5.33 15.37
N TYR A 54 0.54 6.16 14.47
CA TYR A 54 -0.28 7.31 14.85
C TYR A 54 -1.61 6.89 15.51
N PRO A 55 -2.15 7.68 16.45
CA PRO A 55 -3.41 7.35 17.13
C PRO A 55 -4.56 7.12 16.15
N GLY A 56 -5.32 6.05 16.37
CA GLY A 56 -6.46 5.67 15.52
C GLY A 56 -6.11 4.85 14.29
N CYS A 57 -4.82 4.56 14.03
CA CYS A 57 -4.42 3.76 12.87
C CYS A 57 -5.03 2.35 12.93
N ALA A 58 -5.81 2.00 11.91
CA ALA A 58 -6.52 0.73 11.80
C ALA A 58 -6.72 0.33 10.33
N VAL A 59 -7.03 -0.95 10.10
CA VAL A 59 -7.39 -1.44 8.77
C VAL A 59 -8.78 -0.96 8.38
N ASP A 60 -9.02 -0.76 7.08
CA ASP A 60 -10.28 -0.26 6.53
C ASP A 60 -11.07 -1.33 5.74
N VAL A 61 -10.64 -2.59 5.86
CA VAL A 61 -11.34 -3.78 5.37
C VAL A 61 -11.52 -4.77 6.53
N PRO A 62 -12.55 -5.64 6.51
CA PRO A 62 -12.74 -6.64 7.54
C PRO A 62 -11.47 -7.48 7.79
N GLY A 63 -11.03 -7.55 9.04
CA GLY A 63 -9.79 -8.20 9.47
C GLY A 63 -9.69 -9.65 9.00
N PHE A 64 -10.80 -10.36 8.93
CA PHE A 64 -10.89 -11.74 8.41
C PHE A 64 -10.39 -11.90 6.96
N THR A 65 -10.48 -10.84 6.15
CA THR A 65 -9.94 -10.81 4.78
C THR A 65 -8.54 -10.22 4.70
N TYR A 66 -8.08 -9.57 5.78
CA TYR A 66 -6.75 -8.96 5.91
C TYR A 66 -5.75 -9.86 6.67
N THR A 67 -5.92 -11.17 6.55
CA THR A 67 -4.97 -12.20 6.97
C THR A 67 -4.49 -12.98 5.77
N PHE A 68 -3.36 -13.68 5.88
CA PHE A 68 -2.95 -14.69 4.91
C PHE A 68 -3.96 -15.83 4.85
N SER A 69 -4.23 -16.35 3.64
CA SER A 69 -5.15 -17.47 3.45
C SER A 69 -4.68 -18.74 4.16
N PHE A 70 -3.37 -18.91 4.32
CA PHE A 70 -2.76 -20.07 4.98
C PHE A 70 -2.59 -19.92 6.50
N ALA A 71 -2.90 -18.75 7.06
CA ALA A 71 -2.78 -18.42 8.47
C ALA A 71 -3.86 -17.40 8.88
N PRO A 72 -5.15 -17.79 8.87
CA PRO A 72 -6.22 -16.90 9.34
C PRO A 72 -6.10 -16.65 10.85
N ASN A 73 -6.58 -15.49 11.31
CA ASN A 73 -6.47 -15.07 12.71
C ASN A 73 -7.83 -15.11 13.43
N PRO A 74 -8.04 -15.98 14.43
CA PRO A 74 -9.25 -16.01 15.25
C PRO A 74 -9.28 -14.96 16.37
N ASP A 75 -8.15 -14.29 16.65
CA ASP A 75 -7.97 -13.50 17.88
C ASP A 75 -8.32 -12.02 17.76
N PHE A 76 -8.62 -11.52 16.55
CA PHE A 76 -9.01 -10.13 16.38
C PHE A 76 -10.20 -9.76 17.27
N THR A 77 -10.06 -8.66 18.00
CA THR A 77 -11.06 -8.17 18.93
C THR A 77 -12.13 -7.34 18.27
N ARG A 78 -11.87 -6.86 17.03
CA ARG A 78 -12.76 -6.00 16.26
C ARG A 78 -12.82 -6.39 14.79
N LEU A 79 -13.92 -6.05 14.13
CA LEU A 79 -14.11 -6.28 12.69
C LEU A 79 -13.06 -5.56 11.86
N PHE A 80 -12.66 -4.36 12.26
CA PHE A 80 -11.55 -3.58 11.70
C PHE A 80 -10.45 -3.45 12.76
N PRO A 81 -9.51 -4.41 12.82
CA PRO A 81 -8.44 -4.44 13.82
C PRO A 81 -7.57 -3.18 13.83
N SER A 82 -7.03 -2.84 15.00
CA SER A 82 -6.06 -1.76 15.15
C SER A 82 -4.73 -2.10 14.49
N GLN A 83 -3.88 -1.10 14.28
CA GLN A 83 -2.51 -1.32 13.82
C GLN A 83 -1.74 -2.30 14.71
N GLU A 84 -1.89 -2.20 16.04
CA GLU A 84 -1.21 -3.08 17.00
C GLU A 84 -1.64 -4.55 16.82
N GLU A 85 -2.94 -4.80 16.63
CA GLU A 85 -3.45 -6.16 16.40
C GLU A 85 -2.92 -6.75 15.09
N ILE A 86 -2.85 -5.95 14.02
CA ILE A 86 -2.27 -6.40 12.74
C ILE A 86 -0.77 -6.66 12.88
N LEU A 87 -0.03 -5.78 13.54
CA LEU A 87 1.40 -5.96 13.75
C LEU A 87 1.69 -7.23 14.58
N ASN A 88 0.92 -7.47 15.64
CA ASN A 88 1.02 -8.68 16.46
C ASN A 88 0.72 -9.94 15.64
N TYR A 89 -0.31 -9.91 14.80
CA TYR A 89 -0.64 -10.99 13.87
C TYR A 89 0.55 -11.30 12.93
N LEU A 90 1.13 -10.30 12.29
CA LEU A 90 2.23 -10.48 11.35
C LEU A 90 3.49 -11.03 12.05
N SER A 91 3.81 -10.52 13.24
CA SER A 91 4.90 -11.03 14.07
C SER A 91 4.70 -12.50 14.44
N THR A 92 3.48 -12.86 14.85
CA THR A 92 3.13 -14.25 15.20
C THR A 92 3.31 -15.19 14.02
N VAL A 93 2.81 -14.81 12.83
CA VAL A 93 2.98 -15.61 11.61
C VAL A 93 4.46 -15.75 11.22
N ALA A 94 5.24 -14.67 11.34
CA ALA A 94 6.67 -14.70 11.04
C ALA A 94 7.42 -15.72 11.89
N ILE A 95 7.18 -15.71 13.21
CA ILE A 95 7.80 -16.63 14.18
C ILE A 95 7.33 -18.07 13.94
N GLN A 96 6.04 -18.28 13.74
CA GLN A 96 5.46 -19.62 13.48
C GLN A 96 6.07 -20.28 12.23
N HIS A 97 6.43 -19.50 11.22
CA HIS A 97 7.09 -19.98 10.00
C HIS A 97 8.62 -19.88 10.04
N GLY A 98 9.22 -19.38 11.12
CA GLY A 98 10.66 -19.19 11.27
C GLY A 98 11.25 -18.16 10.31
N VAL A 99 10.43 -17.25 9.78
CA VAL A 99 10.82 -16.22 8.80
C VAL A 99 11.62 -15.10 9.47
N ASP A 100 11.34 -14.83 10.74
CA ASP A 100 12.06 -13.86 11.58
C ASP A 100 13.57 -14.07 11.59
N ARG A 101 14.03 -15.32 11.48
CA ARG A 101 15.44 -15.70 11.47
C ARG A 101 16.20 -15.29 10.21
N HIS A 102 15.47 -14.96 9.14
CA HIS A 102 16.03 -14.54 7.85
C HIS A 102 15.97 -13.03 7.65
N PHE A 103 15.46 -12.30 8.65
CA PHE A 103 15.27 -10.86 8.59
C PHE A 103 16.49 -10.10 9.09
N THR A 104 16.86 -9.04 8.38
CA THR A 104 17.84 -8.04 8.81
C THR A 104 17.24 -6.66 8.61
N GLY A 105 16.92 -6.00 9.73
CA GLY A 105 16.43 -4.62 9.75
C GLY A 105 17.55 -3.59 9.55
N HIS A 106 17.20 -2.31 9.64
CA HIS A 106 18.14 -1.19 9.50
C HIS A 106 19.00 -1.25 8.23
N THR A 107 18.48 -1.84 7.15
CA THR A 107 19.22 -2.03 5.90
C THR A 107 18.43 -1.47 4.73
N GLU A 108 18.94 -0.40 4.14
CA GLU A 108 18.32 0.28 3.00
C GLU A 108 18.78 -0.32 1.68
N TRP A 109 17.85 -0.47 0.73
CA TRP A 109 18.18 -0.88 -0.63
C TRP A 109 18.53 0.34 -1.49
N THR A 110 19.75 0.36 -2.00
CA THR A 110 20.28 1.51 -2.75
C THR A 110 20.54 1.22 -4.23
N GLY A 111 20.50 -0.04 -4.65
CA GLY A 111 20.46 -0.40 -6.07
C GLY A 111 20.64 -1.88 -6.36
N ALA A 112 20.44 -2.30 -7.60
CA ALA A 112 20.76 -3.65 -8.03
C ALA A 112 21.12 -3.71 -9.52
N VAL A 113 22.05 -4.60 -9.88
CA VAL A 113 22.53 -4.79 -11.25
C VAL A 113 22.58 -6.28 -11.59
N TRP A 114 21.97 -6.64 -12.72
CA TRP A 114 21.99 -7.99 -13.26
C TRP A 114 23.37 -8.34 -13.83
N GLN A 115 23.83 -9.57 -13.56
CA GLN A 115 25.09 -10.11 -14.05
C GLN A 115 24.83 -11.24 -15.04
N GLU A 116 25.07 -11.00 -16.32
CA GLU A 116 24.84 -12.01 -17.36
C GLU A 116 25.82 -13.20 -17.27
N LYS A 117 27.02 -13.01 -16.71
CA LYS A 117 28.00 -14.11 -16.57
C LYS A 117 27.57 -15.15 -15.54
N THR A 118 27.01 -14.69 -14.42
CA THR A 118 26.65 -15.54 -13.27
C THR A 118 25.16 -15.83 -13.21
N GLN A 119 24.35 -15.16 -14.03
CA GLN A 119 22.88 -15.23 -14.01
C GLN A 119 22.32 -14.87 -12.62
N THR A 120 22.91 -13.85 -11.99
CA THR A 120 22.58 -13.38 -10.63
C THR A 120 22.42 -11.87 -10.60
N TRP A 121 21.84 -11.37 -9.52
CA TRP A 121 21.78 -9.96 -9.16
C TRP A 121 22.87 -9.63 -8.14
N ILE A 122 23.57 -8.52 -8.37
CA ILE A 122 24.38 -7.85 -7.34
C ILE A 122 23.53 -6.73 -6.76
N VAL A 123 23.14 -6.87 -5.49
CA VAL A 123 22.28 -5.92 -4.79
C VAL A 123 23.13 -5.06 -3.87
N THR A 124 23.05 -3.75 -4.01
CA THR A 124 23.71 -2.77 -3.15
C THR A 124 22.78 -2.39 -2.00
N LEU A 125 23.30 -2.53 -0.79
CA LEU A 125 22.60 -2.30 0.46
C LEU A 125 23.40 -1.32 1.32
N GLN A 126 22.73 -0.57 2.19
CA GLN A 126 23.37 0.30 3.17
C GLN A 126 22.85 -0.03 4.57
N ASP A 127 23.77 -0.29 5.50
CA ASP A 127 23.45 -0.38 6.91
C ASP A 127 23.18 1.05 7.44
N LEU A 128 21.99 1.28 7.95
CA LEU A 128 21.52 2.59 8.41
C LEU A 128 22.07 2.99 9.78
N ASN A 129 22.59 2.04 10.56
CA ASN A 129 23.21 2.33 11.85
C ASN A 129 24.65 2.81 11.67
N THR A 130 25.38 2.24 10.71
CA THR A 130 26.80 2.54 10.45
C THR A 130 27.02 3.46 9.25
N GLY A 131 26.04 3.57 8.36
CA GLY A 131 26.17 4.24 7.06
C GLY A 131 26.96 3.45 6.01
N GLN A 132 27.48 2.27 6.35
CA GLN A 132 28.34 1.48 5.47
C GLN A 132 27.53 0.79 4.36
N SER A 133 27.97 0.94 3.12
CA SER A 133 27.42 0.20 1.98
C SER A 133 28.12 -1.15 1.78
N PHE A 134 27.35 -2.16 1.38
CA PHE A 134 27.83 -3.50 1.05
C PHE A 134 27.03 -4.09 -0.12
N THR A 135 27.51 -5.17 -0.71
CA THR A 135 26.80 -5.92 -1.75
C THR A 135 26.40 -7.31 -1.29
N GLN A 136 25.28 -7.77 -1.83
CA GLN A 136 24.76 -9.10 -1.65
C GLN A 136 24.44 -9.68 -3.03
N GLU A 137 25.05 -10.81 -3.37
CA GLU A 137 24.71 -11.55 -4.58
C GLU A 137 23.49 -12.44 -4.32
N CYS A 138 22.56 -12.51 -5.27
CA CYS A 138 21.44 -13.44 -5.22
C CYS A 138 20.98 -13.90 -6.60
N GLN A 139 20.43 -15.11 -6.70
CA GLN A 139 19.89 -15.59 -7.98
C GLN A 139 18.55 -14.95 -8.32
N ILE A 140 17.66 -14.82 -7.32
CA ILE A 140 16.31 -14.28 -7.47
C ILE A 140 16.17 -13.05 -6.56
N LEU A 141 15.76 -11.92 -7.13
CA LEU A 141 15.54 -10.68 -6.41
C LEU A 141 14.05 -10.36 -6.36
N ILE A 142 13.49 -10.28 -5.17
CA ILE A 142 12.08 -9.95 -4.92
C ILE A 142 11.99 -8.55 -4.31
N SER A 143 11.34 -7.64 -5.02
CA SER A 143 10.99 -6.32 -4.51
C SER A 143 9.61 -6.36 -3.85
N ALA A 144 9.59 -6.38 -2.53
CA ALA A 144 8.42 -6.25 -1.66
C ALA A 144 8.38 -4.87 -0.94
N VAL A 145 8.97 -3.84 -1.56
CA VAL A 145 9.16 -2.48 -1.02
C VAL A 145 7.87 -1.72 -0.72
N GLY A 146 6.72 -2.17 -1.25
CA GLY A 146 5.42 -1.54 -1.06
C GLY A 146 5.20 -0.26 -1.88
N GLY A 147 3.93 0.14 -2.00
CA GLY A 147 3.53 1.30 -2.80
C GLY A 147 3.44 2.63 -2.03
N ILE A 148 3.30 2.57 -0.70
CA ILE A 148 2.89 3.71 0.14
C ILE A 148 3.79 3.72 1.39
N VAL A 149 5.01 4.22 1.27
CA VAL A 149 6.07 4.05 2.29
C VAL A 149 6.80 5.35 2.65
N ASN A 150 7.16 6.14 1.64
CA ASN A 150 7.94 7.36 1.82
C ASN A 150 6.99 8.56 1.95
N PRO A 151 6.97 9.27 3.08
CA PRO A 151 6.11 10.45 3.22
C PRO A 151 6.50 11.56 2.23
N HIS A 152 5.58 12.48 1.96
CA HIS A 152 5.94 13.73 1.28
C HIS A 152 6.79 14.60 2.20
N GLU A 153 7.88 15.13 1.66
CA GLU A 153 8.65 16.16 2.33
C GLU A 153 7.79 17.43 2.46
N PHE A 154 7.79 18.03 3.65
CA PHE A 154 7.02 19.24 3.91
C PHE A 154 7.91 20.45 3.67
N LYS A 155 7.58 21.21 2.62
CA LYS A 155 8.24 22.47 2.29
C LYS A 155 7.21 23.57 2.21
N MET A 156 7.48 24.66 2.91
CA MET A 156 6.57 25.79 3.04
C MET A 156 7.40 27.05 3.37
N PRO A 157 7.07 28.24 2.84
CA PRO A 157 7.66 29.47 3.32
C PRO A 157 7.53 29.60 4.85
N GLY A 158 8.63 29.90 5.55
CA GLY A 158 8.69 30.04 7.01
C GLY A 158 8.79 28.73 7.81
N VAL A 159 8.91 27.57 7.15
CA VAL A 159 9.03 26.28 7.86
C VAL A 159 10.28 26.18 8.75
N GLU A 160 11.39 26.79 8.31
CA GLU A 160 12.65 26.83 9.06
C GLU A 160 12.56 27.69 10.34
N ASP A 161 11.61 28.63 10.38
CA ASP A 161 11.42 29.56 11.49
C ASP A 161 10.40 29.03 12.53
N PHE A 162 9.62 28.00 12.18
CA PHE A 162 8.58 27.44 13.05
C PHE A 162 9.21 26.80 14.31
N GLN A 163 8.77 27.26 15.48
CA GLN A 163 9.34 26.83 16.77
C GLN A 163 8.64 25.59 17.35
N GLY A 164 7.54 25.16 16.74
CA GLY A 164 6.77 23.99 17.17
C GLY A 164 7.24 22.69 16.52
N GLU A 165 6.51 21.62 16.82
CA GLU A 165 6.84 20.28 16.30
C GLU A 165 6.16 20.01 14.96
N ILE A 166 6.88 19.46 13.99
CA ILE A 166 6.32 18.99 12.71
C ILE A 166 6.48 17.48 12.62
N ILE A 167 5.36 16.76 12.57
CA ILE A 167 5.33 15.30 12.61
C ILE A 167 4.55 14.78 11.40
N HIS A 168 5.04 13.75 10.74
CA HIS A 168 4.27 13.05 9.71
C HIS A 168 3.62 11.79 10.29
N THR A 169 2.38 11.48 9.92
CA THR A 169 1.65 10.29 10.45
C THR A 169 2.43 8.98 10.25
N ALA A 170 3.08 8.83 9.09
CA ALA A 170 3.96 7.69 8.78
C ALA A 170 5.30 7.63 9.54
N ARG A 171 5.64 8.65 10.33
CA ARG A 171 6.86 8.75 11.17
C ARG A 171 6.46 9.34 12.52
N TRP A 172 5.47 8.72 13.15
CA TRP A 172 4.86 9.22 14.37
C TRP A 172 5.89 9.32 15.51
N ARG A 173 5.88 10.44 16.23
CA ARG A 173 6.75 10.72 17.36
C ARG A 173 5.97 10.55 18.66
N HIS A 174 6.27 9.48 19.40
CA HIS A 174 5.61 9.15 20.67
C HIS A 174 6.05 10.05 21.84
N ASP A 175 7.12 10.82 21.67
CA ASP A 175 7.65 11.78 22.63
C ASP A 175 6.91 13.13 22.65
N VAL A 176 6.07 13.40 21.65
CA VAL A 176 5.34 14.67 21.54
C VAL A 176 3.97 14.59 22.23
N ASP A 177 3.78 15.43 23.25
CA ASP A 177 2.51 15.56 23.97
C ASP A 177 1.58 16.57 23.28
N LEU A 178 0.37 16.11 22.94
CA LEU A 178 -0.67 16.92 22.31
C LEU A 178 -1.57 17.63 23.33
N THR A 179 -1.45 17.30 24.62
CA THR A 179 -2.31 17.83 25.68
C THR A 179 -2.25 19.36 25.74
N ASN A 180 -3.42 20.00 25.67
CA ASN A 180 -3.55 21.47 25.72
C ASN A 180 -2.78 22.23 24.61
N LYS A 181 -2.43 21.59 23.50
CA LYS A 181 -1.75 22.21 22.36
C LYS A 181 -2.71 22.60 21.24
N HIS A 182 -2.38 23.66 20.52
CA HIS A 182 -3.00 24.03 19.25
C HIS A 182 -2.37 23.18 18.14
N VAL A 183 -3.15 22.26 17.56
CA VAL A 183 -2.67 21.29 16.57
C VAL A 183 -3.21 21.64 15.19
N ALA A 184 -2.34 21.73 14.19
CA ALA A 184 -2.75 21.78 12.80
C ALA A 184 -2.64 20.39 12.16
N VAL A 185 -3.68 19.94 11.47
CA VAL A 185 -3.64 18.68 10.70
C VAL A 185 -3.72 19.04 9.22
N ILE A 186 -2.66 18.77 8.47
CA ILE A 186 -2.61 19.06 7.03
C ILE A 186 -2.92 17.79 6.26
N GLY A 187 -4.07 17.77 5.59
CA GLY A 187 -4.59 16.63 4.83
C GLY A 187 -5.93 16.10 5.34
N ASN A 188 -6.65 15.42 4.47
CA ASN A 188 -7.99 14.89 4.75
C ASN A 188 -8.23 13.48 4.16
N GLY A 189 -7.15 12.72 3.97
CA GLY A 189 -7.20 11.33 3.54
C GLY A 189 -7.44 10.35 4.70
N ALA A 190 -7.18 9.07 4.46
CA ALA A 190 -7.40 7.99 5.43
C ALA A 190 -6.64 8.17 6.77
N SER A 191 -5.42 8.71 6.75
CA SER A 191 -4.70 8.98 8.00
C SER A 191 -5.37 10.08 8.84
N ALA A 192 -5.87 11.14 8.19
CA ALA A 192 -6.47 12.27 8.90
C ALA A 192 -7.82 11.89 9.52
N ILE A 193 -8.66 11.15 8.79
CA ILE A 193 -9.99 10.74 9.28
C ILE A 193 -9.89 9.82 10.51
N GLN A 194 -8.81 9.04 10.62
CA GLN A 194 -8.51 8.21 11.78
C GLN A 194 -7.86 9.01 12.93
N LEU A 195 -6.92 9.90 12.59
CA LEU A 195 -6.14 10.66 13.57
C LEU A 195 -6.97 11.70 14.31
N VAL A 196 -7.71 12.56 13.60
CA VAL A 196 -8.45 13.70 14.17
C VAL A 196 -9.35 13.27 15.34
N PRO A 197 -10.25 12.26 15.20
CA PRO A 197 -11.06 11.80 16.32
C PRO A 197 -10.23 11.23 17.47
N ALA A 198 -9.10 10.58 17.18
CA ALA A 198 -8.25 9.98 18.21
C ALA A 198 -7.46 11.00 19.05
N ILE A 199 -7.33 12.25 18.59
CA ILE A 199 -6.60 13.31 19.29
C ILE A 199 -7.48 14.50 19.73
N ALA A 200 -8.73 14.57 19.29
CA ALA A 200 -9.66 15.69 19.55
C ALA A 200 -9.85 15.99 21.04
N ASP A 201 -9.93 14.95 21.88
CA ASP A 201 -10.13 15.12 23.32
C ASP A 201 -8.85 15.53 24.07
N LYS A 202 -7.67 15.35 23.44
CA LYS A 202 -6.36 15.69 24.03
C LYS A 202 -5.92 17.12 23.67
N ALA A 203 -6.08 17.50 22.40
CA ALA A 203 -5.67 18.81 21.92
C ALA A 203 -6.53 19.95 22.51
N LYS A 204 -5.94 21.15 22.65
CA LYS A 204 -6.69 22.36 23.01
C LYS A 204 -7.59 22.80 21.86
N SER A 205 -7.06 22.76 20.64
CA SER A 205 -7.81 22.96 19.41
C SER A 205 -7.13 22.23 18.26
N ILE A 206 -7.90 21.86 17.24
CA ILE A 206 -7.44 21.27 16.00
C ILE A 206 -7.92 22.13 14.84
N THR A 207 -7.00 22.60 14.00
CA THR A 207 -7.34 23.19 12.70
C THR A 207 -6.90 22.22 11.60
N GLN A 208 -7.87 21.61 10.92
CA GLN A 208 -7.61 20.71 9.82
C GLN A 208 -7.68 21.44 8.49
N PHE A 209 -6.59 21.40 7.74
CA PHE A 209 -6.46 21.97 6.41
C PHE A 209 -6.66 20.88 5.36
N MET A 210 -7.72 21.01 4.58
CA MET A 210 -8.08 20.05 3.53
C MET A 210 -8.02 20.68 2.14
N ARG A 211 -7.87 19.85 1.10
CA ARG A 211 -7.84 20.34 -0.30
C ARG A 211 -8.98 19.82 -1.14
N THR A 212 -9.18 18.51 -1.13
CA THR A 212 -10.19 17.85 -1.96
C THR A 212 -10.98 16.88 -1.09
N PRO A 213 -12.31 17.04 -0.95
CA PRO A 213 -13.13 16.09 -0.20
C PRO A 213 -13.02 14.67 -0.74
N HIS A 214 -13.25 13.70 0.13
CA HIS A 214 -13.36 12.28 -0.24
C HIS A 214 -14.79 11.78 -0.05
N HIS A 215 -15.19 10.76 -0.81
CA HIS A 215 -16.43 10.06 -0.52
C HIS A 215 -16.28 9.34 0.82
N ILE A 216 -17.14 9.67 1.78
CA ILE A 216 -17.15 9.12 3.13
C ILE A 216 -18.32 8.13 3.25
N VAL A 217 -18.04 6.94 3.75
CA VAL A 217 -19.04 5.89 3.98
C VAL A 217 -19.03 5.44 5.44
N PRO A 218 -20.18 5.07 6.02
CA PRO A 218 -20.23 4.56 7.39
C PRO A 218 -19.45 3.25 7.50
N ALA A 219 -18.70 3.10 8.58
CA ALA A 219 -18.08 1.85 8.98
C ALA A 219 -18.25 1.66 10.47
N THR A 220 -19.22 0.86 10.89
CA THR A 220 -19.32 0.51 12.31
C THR A 220 -18.25 -0.52 12.64
N ASN A 221 -17.37 -0.22 13.59
CA ASN A 221 -16.36 -1.17 14.05
C ASN A 221 -16.91 -2.02 15.19
N HIS A 222 -17.49 -3.17 14.83
CA HIS A 222 -18.10 -4.07 15.80
C HIS A 222 -17.04 -4.86 16.58
N ASP A 223 -17.21 -4.94 17.90
CA ASP A 223 -16.42 -5.83 18.74
C ASP A 223 -16.78 -7.30 18.43
N ILE A 224 -15.77 -8.14 18.33
CA ILE A 224 -15.90 -9.60 18.20
C ILE A 224 -15.85 -10.16 19.61
N SER A 225 -16.95 -10.73 20.10
CA SER A 225 -17.03 -11.21 21.48
C SER A 225 -16.03 -12.35 21.77
N PRO A 226 -15.58 -12.52 23.03
CA PRO A 226 -14.74 -13.65 23.41
C PRO A 226 -15.32 -15.01 23.02
N THR A 227 -16.65 -15.16 23.06
CA THR A 227 -17.36 -16.37 22.63
C THR A 227 -17.16 -16.65 21.15
N TRP A 228 -17.28 -15.65 20.27
CA TRP A 228 -17.03 -15.82 18.84
C TRP A 228 -15.57 -16.16 18.55
N ARG A 229 -14.62 -15.51 19.23
CA ARG A 229 -13.19 -15.85 19.12
C ARG A 229 -12.91 -17.30 19.53
N ALA A 230 -13.50 -17.77 20.63
CA ALA A 230 -13.40 -19.17 21.06
C ALA A 230 -14.00 -20.15 20.03
N ILE A 231 -15.14 -19.80 19.42
CA ILE A 231 -15.73 -20.59 18.33
C ILE A 231 -14.78 -20.68 17.14
N PHE A 232 -14.13 -19.59 16.73
CA PHE A 232 -13.17 -19.61 15.62
C PHE A 232 -11.94 -20.47 15.91
N HIS A 233 -11.48 -20.52 17.16
CA HIS A 233 -10.42 -21.44 17.60
C HIS A 233 -10.84 -22.90 17.49
N HIS A 234 -12.04 -23.26 17.97
CA HIS A 234 -12.50 -24.65 18.01
C HIS A 234 -13.08 -25.15 16.67
N ILE A 235 -13.57 -24.25 15.83
CA ILE A 235 -14.20 -24.57 14.54
C ILE A 235 -13.58 -23.69 13.44
N PRO A 236 -12.33 -23.95 13.02
CA PRO A 236 -11.61 -23.09 12.07
C PRO A 236 -12.34 -22.92 10.73
N ILE A 237 -13.11 -23.91 10.29
CA ILE A 237 -13.88 -23.83 9.02
C ILE A 237 -14.84 -22.64 8.99
N LEU A 238 -15.40 -22.23 10.14
CA LEU A 238 -16.28 -21.05 10.21
C LEU A 238 -15.52 -19.77 9.86
N LEU A 239 -14.27 -19.65 10.31
CA LEU A 239 -13.41 -18.51 9.99
C LEU A 239 -13.10 -18.45 8.48
N TYR A 240 -12.83 -19.59 7.85
CA TYR A 240 -12.65 -19.68 6.39
C TYR A 240 -13.92 -19.33 5.61
N LEU A 241 -15.09 -19.82 6.05
CA LEU A 241 -16.38 -19.50 5.43
C LEU A 241 -16.71 -18.00 5.57
N LEU A 242 -16.47 -17.42 6.74
CA LEU A 242 -16.66 -16.00 6.98
C LEU A 242 -15.75 -15.15 6.08
N ARG A 243 -14.46 -15.53 5.98
CA ARG A 243 -13.51 -14.91 5.06
C ARG A 243 -13.99 -14.99 3.61
N LEU A 244 -14.45 -16.16 3.16
CA LEU A 244 -14.98 -16.35 1.81
C LEU A 244 -16.21 -15.48 1.56
N PHE A 245 -17.18 -15.48 2.48
CA PHE A 245 -18.38 -14.65 2.38
C PHE A 245 -18.03 -13.17 2.28
N MET A 246 -17.11 -12.67 3.13
CA MET A 246 -16.67 -11.28 3.09
C MET A 246 -15.94 -10.93 1.79
N LEU A 247 -15.08 -11.82 1.29
CA LEU A 247 -14.45 -11.64 -0.01
C LEU A 247 -15.51 -11.52 -1.12
N LEU A 248 -16.49 -12.44 -1.17
CA LEU A 248 -17.56 -12.41 -2.17
C LEU A 248 -18.42 -11.15 -2.06
N TYR A 249 -18.76 -10.72 -0.84
CA TYR A 249 -19.47 -9.47 -0.59
C TYR A 249 -18.69 -8.27 -1.12
N MET A 250 -17.41 -8.18 -0.78
CA MET A 250 -16.53 -7.10 -1.24
C MET A 250 -16.35 -7.14 -2.77
N GLU A 251 -16.37 -8.31 -3.40
CA GLU A 251 -16.32 -8.43 -4.87
C GLU A 251 -17.54 -7.89 -5.59
N THR A 252 -18.70 -7.79 -4.93
CA THR A 252 -19.87 -7.13 -5.55
C THR A 252 -19.59 -5.67 -5.89
N ALA A 253 -18.61 -5.05 -5.20
CA ALA A 253 -18.15 -3.70 -5.48
C ALA A 253 -17.55 -3.56 -6.88
N PHE A 254 -17.00 -4.62 -7.48
CA PHE A 254 -16.39 -4.61 -8.81
C PHE A 254 -17.29 -3.98 -9.88
N PHE A 255 -18.58 -4.33 -9.88
CA PHE A 255 -19.54 -3.84 -10.87
C PHE A 255 -19.75 -2.32 -10.83
N GLN A 256 -19.48 -1.66 -9.70
CA GLN A 256 -19.60 -0.21 -9.58
C GLN A 256 -18.48 0.53 -10.33
N PHE A 257 -17.30 -0.09 -10.48
CA PHE A 257 -16.15 0.56 -11.10
C PHE A 257 -16.21 0.51 -12.63
N GLN A 258 -17.09 -0.30 -13.22
CA GLN A 258 -17.20 -0.46 -14.67
C GLN A 258 -18.03 0.69 -15.30
N ASN A 259 -17.66 1.15 -16.49
CA ASN A 259 -18.41 2.16 -17.26
C ASN A 259 -19.58 1.55 -18.04
N THR A 260 -20.38 0.73 -17.36
CA THR A 260 -21.64 0.20 -17.86
C THR A 260 -22.81 1.03 -17.32
N PRO A 261 -24.02 0.98 -17.92
CA PRO A 261 -25.20 1.63 -17.34
C PRO A 261 -25.44 1.24 -15.87
N ASN A 262 -25.34 -0.06 -15.54
CA ASN A 262 -25.44 -0.55 -14.16
C ASN A 262 -24.33 0.01 -13.26
N GLY A 263 -23.09 0.09 -13.74
CA GLY A 263 -21.98 0.67 -13.00
C GLY A 263 -22.20 2.16 -12.69
N LYS A 264 -22.62 2.95 -13.68
CA LYS A 264 -22.97 4.37 -13.52
C LYS A 264 -24.10 4.57 -12.51
N THR A 265 -25.18 3.79 -12.61
CA THR A 265 -26.29 3.84 -11.64
C THR A 265 -25.82 3.51 -10.22
N ARG A 266 -24.97 2.48 -10.05
CA ARG A 266 -24.40 2.12 -8.74
C ARG A 266 -23.50 3.20 -8.17
N ARG A 267 -22.68 3.86 -9.00
CA ARG A 267 -21.86 5.01 -8.57
C ARG A 267 -22.71 6.19 -8.14
N GLN A 268 -23.74 6.54 -8.91
CA GLN A 268 -24.66 7.62 -8.55
C GLN A 268 -25.39 7.34 -7.23
N ALA A 269 -25.89 6.11 -7.05
CA ALA A 269 -26.49 5.68 -5.79
C ALA A 269 -25.50 5.77 -4.62
N SER A 270 -24.24 5.37 -4.82
CA SER A 270 -23.19 5.42 -3.79
C SER A 270 -22.76 6.87 -3.47
N SER A 271 -22.64 7.74 -4.48
CA SER A 271 -22.41 9.18 -4.29
C SER A 271 -23.54 9.81 -3.48
N LYS A 272 -24.79 9.50 -3.83
CA LYS A 272 -25.96 10.00 -3.09
C LYS A 272 -25.98 9.50 -1.65
N ALA A 273 -25.73 8.21 -1.42
CA ALA A 273 -25.65 7.66 -0.06
C ALA A 273 -24.50 8.29 0.77
N SER A 274 -23.34 8.54 0.14
CA SER A 274 -22.23 9.25 0.80
C SER A 274 -22.60 10.68 1.17
N GLN A 275 -23.26 11.40 0.26
CA GLN A 275 -23.77 12.75 0.51
C GLN A 275 -24.80 12.76 1.65
N GLU A 276 -25.81 11.90 1.59
CA GLU A 276 -26.83 11.78 2.64
C GLU A 276 -26.19 11.44 3.99
N TYR A 277 -25.20 10.55 4.02
CA TYR A 277 -24.48 10.23 5.25
C TYR A 277 -23.74 11.44 5.83
N VAL A 278 -23.05 12.23 4.99
CA VAL A 278 -22.40 13.48 5.41
C VAL A 278 -23.43 14.47 5.97
N GLN A 279 -24.54 14.68 5.26
CA GLN A 279 -25.58 15.62 5.68
C GLN A 279 -26.27 15.20 6.99
N ASN A 280 -26.42 13.89 7.20
CA ASN A 280 -27.05 13.35 8.42
C ASN A 280 -26.10 13.33 9.64
N THR A 281 -24.78 13.33 9.43
CA THR A 281 -23.81 13.05 10.50
C THR A 281 -22.92 14.25 10.82
N ALA A 282 -22.55 15.06 9.83
CA ALA A 282 -21.64 16.19 9.97
C ALA A 282 -22.39 17.50 10.27
N PRO A 283 -21.76 18.49 10.92
CA PRO A 283 -22.31 19.84 11.06
C PRO A 283 -22.58 20.48 9.70
N GLU A 284 -23.70 21.20 9.60
CA GLU A 284 -24.15 21.86 8.35
C GLU A 284 -23.10 22.78 7.73
N GLN A 285 -22.37 23.51 8.57
CA GLN A 285 -21.30 24.43 8.14
C GLN A 285 -20.15 23.77 7.35
N TYR A 286 -20.02 22.44 7.40
CA TYR A 286 -18.95 21.70 6.73
C TYR A 286 -19.43 20.89 5.52
N TRP A 287 -20.72 20.89 5.17
CA TRP A 287 -21.24 20.08 4.06
C TRP A 287 -20.56 20.41 2.73
N ASP A 288 -20.41 21.70 2.41
CA ASP A 288 -19.75 22.15 1.18
C ASP A 288 -18.27 21.78 1.11
N LEU A 289 -17.62 21.61 2.27
CA LEU A 289 -16.23 21.18 2.36
C LEU A 289 -16.10 19.66 2.24
N LEU A 290 -17.09 18.89 2.67
CA LEU A 290 -17.02 17.43 2.81
C LEU A 290 -17.60 16.66 1.62
N ILE A 291 -18.52 17.24 0.84
CA ILE A 291 -19.22 16.54 -0.26
C ILE A 291 -18.39 16.62 -1.57
N PRO A 292 -17.91 15.48 -2.12
CA PRO A 292 -17.12 15.49 -3.35
C PRO A 292 -17.93 15.76 -4.62
N LYS A 293 -17.28 16.39 -5.59
CA LYS A 293 -17.84 16.70 -6.92
C LYS A 293 -17.45 15.69 -8.03
N TYR A 294 -16.64 14.68 -7.70
CA TYR A 294 -16.18 13.66 -8.64
C TYR A 294 -16.91 12.32 -8.41
N GLU A 295 -16.87 11.41 -9.39
CA GLU A 295 -17.60 10.13 -9.32
C GLU A 295 -17.16 9.21 -8.16
N PHE A 296 -18.10 8.48 -7.56
CA PHE A 296 -17.77 7.48 -6.54
C PHE A 296 -16.85 6.38 -7.10
N GLY A 297 -15.84 5.96 -6.34
CA GLY A 297 -14.87 4.94 -6.77
C GLY A 297 -13.64 5.48 -7.51
N CYS A 298 -13.70 6.73 -7.99
CA CYS A 298 -12.58 7.43 -8.62
C CYS A 298 -11.31 7.52 -7.74
N LYS A 299 -11.53 7.75 -6.44
CA LYS A 299 -10.52 7.70 -5.37
C LYS A 299 -10.96 6.68 -4.34
N ARG A 300 -10.02 6.19 -3.53
CA ARG A 300 -10.35 5.37 -2.36
C ARG A 300 -11.34 6.14 -1.47
N ARG A 301 -12.47 5.51 -1.16
CA ARG A 301 -13.46 6.00 -0.19
C ARG A 301 -12.89 5.94 1.23
N LEU A 302 -13.34 6.84 2.09
CA LEU A 302 -12.97 6.85 3.49
C LEU A 302 -14.07 6.19 4.32
N PHE A 303 -13.65 5.36 5.26
CA PHE A 303 -14.54 4.67 6.17
C PHE A 303 -14.61 5.45 7.48
N ASP A 304 -15.77 6.01 7.77
CA ASP A 304 -15.99 6.81 8.97
C ASP A 304 -16.46 5.95 10.13
N HIS A 305 -15.73 6.06 11.25
CA HIS A 305 -16.12 5.50 12.53
C HIS A 305 -16.72 6.58 13.44
N THR A 306 -16.08 7.76 13.52
CA THR A 306 -16.42 8.84 14.46
C THR A 306 -15.97 10.24 14.00
N TYR A 307 -15.35 10.39 12.83
CA TYR A 307 -14.77 11.64 12.36
C TYR A 307 -15.85 12.70 12.09
N LEU A 308 -16.91 12.37 11.34
CA LEU A 308 -17.96 13.36 11.05
C LEU A 308 -18.65 13.84 12.32
N THR A 309 -18.86 12.93 13.27
CA THR A 309 -19.40 13.26 14.60
C THR A 309 -18.45 14.15 15.40
N THR A 310 -17.13 13.92 15.31
CA THR A 310 -16.12 14.73 16.00
C THR A 310 -16.13 16.19 15.55
N LEU A 311 -16.50 16.46 14.29
CA LEU A 311 -16.59 17.83 13.77
C LEU A 311 -17.66 18.69 14.47
N HIS A 312 -18.62 18.09 15.21
CA HIS A 312 -19.57 18.85 16.05
C HIS A 312 -18.91 19.52 17.25
N GLN A 313 -17.68 19.14 17.60
CA GLN A 313 -16.87 19.85 18.59
C GLN A 313 -16.33 21.17 18.01
N THR A 314 -17.19 22.03 17.46
CA THR A 314 -16.81 23.24 16.68
C THR A 314 -15.99 24.26 17.47
N HIS A 315 -16.08 24.23 18.81
CA HIS A 315 -15.25 25.03 19.72
C HIS A 315 -13.79 24.53 19.82
N LYS A 316 -13.51 23.30 19.38
CA LYS A 316 -12.18 22.68 19.37
C LYS A 316 -11.68 22.37 17.97
N VAL A 317 -12.53 21.81 17.11
CA VAL A 317 -12.15 21.28 15.79
C VAL A 317 -12.70 22.19 14.71
N THR A 318 -11.79 22.76 13.92
CA THR A 318 -12.10 23.58 12.75
C THR A 318 -11.61 22.89 11.48
N LEU A 319 -12.51 22.68 10.52
CA LEU A 319 -12.17 22.22 9.18
C LEU A 319 -12.15 23.41 8.21
N THR A 320 -11.09 23.54 7.42
CA THR A 320 -10.97 24.61 6.42
C THR A 320 -10.31 24.11 5.14
N ASN A 321 -10.70 24.70 4.00
CA ASN A 321 -10.03 24.52 2.71
C ASN A 321 -9.24 25.76 2.27
N ASP A 322 -9.08 26.75 3.16
CA ASP A 322 -8.29 27.95 2.90
C ASP A 322 -6.80 27.57 2.72
N PRO A 323 -6.20 27.83 1.55
CA PRO A 323 -4.82 27.45 1.29
C PRO A 323 -3.85 28.07 2.30
N ILE A 324 -2.99 27.23 2.86
CA ILE A 324 -1.85 27.68 3.67
C ILE A 324 -0.91 28.47 2.74
N THR A 325 -0.39 29.61 3.19
CA THR A 325 0.53 30.47 2.41
C THR A 325 1.93 30.56 3.02
N SER A 326 2.02 30.57 4.34
CA SER A 326 3.29 30.60 5.07
C SER A 326 3.13 30.14 6.51
N LEU A 327 4.24 29.80 7.14
CA LEU A 327 4.37 29.63 8.58
C LEU A 327 5.05 30.85 9.19
N THR A 328 4.70 31.15 10.43
CA THR A 328 5.49 32.03 11.31
C THR A 328 6.12 31.17 12.40
N GLN A 329 6.74 31.79 13.41
CA GLN A 329 7.30 31.07 14.56
C GLN A 329 6.26 30.22 15.31
N ASN A 330 4.98 30.62 15.32
CA ASN A 330 3.93 29.99 16.13
C ASN A 330 2.53 30.03 15.47
N SER A 331 2.45 30.27 14.16
CA SER A 331 1.18 30.31 13.45
C SER A 331 1.25 29.80 12.01
N ILE A 332 0.10 29.35 11.50
CA ILE A 332 -0.16 29.11 10.08
C ILE A 332 -0.92 30.30 9.51
N ASN A 333 -0.38 30.91 8.47
CA ASN A 333 -1.08 31.93 7.69
C ASN A 333 -1.75 31.30 6.47
N THR A 334 -2.94 31.79 6.14
CA THR A 334 -3.72 31.31 5.00
C THR A 334 -3.98 32.41 3.98
N HIS A 335 -4.53 32.04 2.83
CA HIS A 335 -4.75 32.95 1.71
C HIS A 335 -5.82 34.02 2.02
N SER A 336 -6.81 33.71 2.87
CA SER A 336 -7.79 34.72 3.33
C SER A 336 -7.19 35.83 4.20
N GLY A 337 -5.92 35.72 4.61
CA GLY A 337 -5.28 36.61 5.58
C GLY A 337 -5.49 36.19 7.04
N SER A 338 -6.13 35.04 7.27
CA SER A 338 -6.28 34.47 8.62
C SER A 338 -4.94 33.92 9.13
N SER A 339 -4.73 34.02 10.44
CA SER A 339 -3.58 33.42 11.13
C SER A 339 -4.07 32.51 12.24
N HIS A 340 -3.63 31.25 12.22
CA HIS A 340 -4.03 30.22 13.17
C HIS A 340 -2.87 29.92 14.11
N PRO A 341 -2.99 30.17 15.42
CA PRO A 341 -1.98 29.74 16.39
C PRO A 341 -1.77 28.23 16.30
N VAL A 342 -0.51 27.79 16.30
CA VAL A 342 -0.17 26.38 16.19
C VAL A 342 1.11 26.06 16.96
N ASP A 343 1.04 25.06 17.81
CA ASP A 343 2.17 24.50 18.54
C ASP A 343 2.74 23.26 17.83
N ILE A 344 1.88 22.52 17.12
CA ILE A 344 2.22 21.24 16.50
C ILE A 344 1.54 21.12 15.13
N ILE A 345 2.30 20.79 14.10
CA ILE A 345 1.80 20.49 12.75
C ILE A 345 1.91 18.99 12.52
N ILE A 346 0.77 18.34 12.25
CA ILE A 346 0.71 16.94 11.86
C ILE A 346 0.39 16.82 10.37
N LEU A 347 1.30 16.20 9.64
CA LEU A 347 1.23 15.98 8.21
C LEU A 347 0.54 14.63 7.93
N ALA A 348 -0.68 14.70 7.40
CA ALA A 348 -1.42 13.58 6.83
C ALA A 348 -1.47 13.71 5.30
N THR A 349 -0.34 14.08 4.70
CA THR A 349 -0.21 14.56 3.31
C THR A 349 0.06 13.45 2.29
N GLY A 350 0.01 12.18 2.70
CA GLY A 350 0.19 11.04 1.81
C GLY A 350 1.66 10.68 1.59
N PHE A 351 1.97 10.09 0.43
CA PHE A 351 3.25 9.42 0.20
C PHE A 351 3.80 9.68 -1.20
N THR A 352 5.12 9.78 -1.28
CA THR A 352 5.89 9.75 -2.52
C THR A 352 6.13 8.32 -2.99
N LEU A 353 6.53 8.21 -4.25
CA LEU A 353 6.76 6.94 -4.96
C LEU A 353 8.25 6.71 -5.26
N THR A 354 9.13 7.32 -4.44
CA THR A 354 10.59 7.34 -4.63
C THR A 354 11.26 5.98 -4.50
N GLN A 355 10.61 4.98 -3.90
CA GLN A 355 11.10 3.59 -3.93
C GLN A 355 11.19 3.01 -5.36
N TYR A 356 10.39 3.56 -6.29
CA TYR A 356 10.46 3.22 -7.71
C TYR A 356 11.57 3.96 -8.48
N THR A 357 12.36 4.81 -7.81
CA THR A 357 13.52 5.49 -8.39
C THR A 357 14.86 4.90 -7.95
N THR A 358 14.88 3.95 -7.00
CA THR A 358 16.09 3.20 -6.64
C THR A 358 16.72 2.58 -7.90
N PRO A 359 18.03 2.77 -8.16
CA PRO A 359 18.71 2.22 -9.34
C PRO A 359 18.49 0.72 -9.51
N LEU A 360 17.95 0.31 -10.66
CA LEU A 360 17.76 -1.09 -11.01
C LEU A 360 18.13 -1.26 -12.49
N HIS A 361 19.15 -2.08 -12.73
CA HIS A 361 19.76 -2.28 -14.04
C HIS A 361 19.63 -3.75 -14.44
N GLY A 362 18.82 -4.02 -15.46
CA GLY A 362 18.65 -5.34 -16.05
C GLY A 362 19.73 -5.68 -17.07
N ARG A 363 19.40 -6.58 -18.00
CA ARG A 363 20.28 -7.00 -19.09
C ARG A 363 20.73 -5.81 -19.93
N ASN A 364 21.98 -5.85 -20.42
CA ASN A 364 22.57 -4.80 -21.26
C ASN A 364 22.52 -3.41 -20.58
N ASN A 365 22.56 -3.39 -19.25
CA ASN A 365 22.46 -2.18 -18.43
C ASN A 365 21.14 -1.40 -18.64
N LEU A 366 20.08 -2.06 -19.11
CA LEU A 366 18.76 -1.46 -19.26
C LEU A 366 18.25 -1.01 -17.88
N THR A 367 18.05 0.30 -17.71
CA THR A 367 17.52 0.82 -16.45
C THR A 367 16.00 0.62 -16.37
N ARG A 368 15.47 0.50 -15.15
CA ARG A 368 14.01 0.47 -14.93
C ARG A 368 13.28 1.68 -15.50
N ALA A 369 13.91 2.86 -15.44
CA ALA A 369 13.35 4.08 -16.04
C ALA A 369 13.24 3.94 -17.56
N GLN A 370 14.31 3.53 -18.25
CA GLN A 370 14.29 3.29 -19.70
C GLN A 370 13.27 2.23 -20.11
N HIS A 371 13.09 1.16 -19.32
CA HIS A 371 12.04 0.18 -19.57
C HIS A 371 10.65 0.82 -19.53
N TRP A 372 10.34 1.59 -18.49
CA TRP A 372 9.05 2.29 -18.39
C TRP A 372 8.84 3.37 -19.46
N ASP A 373 9.90 4.05 -19.90
CA ASP A 373 9.84 5.02 -21.00
C ASP A 373 9.36 4.37 -22.31
N ILE A 374 9.63 3.08 -22.54
CA ILE A 374 9.13 2.34 -23.72
C ILE A 374 7.59 2.26 -23.73
N TYR A 375 6.97 2.22 -22.54
CA TYR A 375 5.51 2.15 -22.38
C TYR A 375 4.89 3.55 -22.21
N GLY A 376 5.70 4.52 -21.76
CA GLY A 376 5.28 5.88 -21.39
C GLY A 376 4.74 5.98 -19.96
N HIS A 377 4.76 4.88 -19.21
CA HIS A 377 4.25 4.79 -17.83
C HIS A 377 4.91 3.60 -17.12
N LYS A 378 4.69 3.48 -15.80
CA LYS A 378 5.20 2.31 -15.05
C LYS A 378 4.43 1.07 -15.49
N ALA A 379 5.10 0.14 -16.16
CA ALA A 379 4.50 -1.07 -16.69
C ALA A 379 5.15 -2.32 -16.09
N THR A 380 4.34 -3.37 -15.91
CA THR A 380 4.82 -4.72 -15.54
C THR A 380 3.89 -5.79 -16.10
N PHE A 381 4.43 -6.94 -16.45
CA PHE A 381 3.64 -8.13 -16.75
C PHE A 381 3.01 -8.69 -15.49
N LYS A 382 1.67 -8.77 -15.47
CA LYS A 382 0.86 -9.31 -14.37
C LYS A 382 1.27 -8.75 -13.01
N THR A 383 1.67 -7.48 -12.92
CA THR A 383 2.06 -6.81 -11.67
C THR A 383 3.37 -7.32 -11.03
N VAL A 384 4.06 -8.27 -11.68
CA VAL A 384 5.17 -9.02 -11.07
C VAL A 384 6.50 -8.88 -11.80
N ALA A 385 6.55 -8.83 -13.13
CA ALA A 385 7.82 -8.95 -13.86
C ALA A 385 7.97 -7.88 -14.97
N MET A 386 9.21 -7.68 -15.42
CA MET A 386 9.56 -6.79 -16.52
C MET A 386 10.51 -7.51 -17.48
N HIS A 387 10.28 -7.39 -18.78
CA HIS A 387 11.21 -7.87 -19.80
C HIS A 387 12.54 -7.10 -19.70
N GLY A 388 13.66 -7.79 -19.87
CA GLY A 388 14.99 -7.23 -19.64
C GLY A 388 15.47 -7.31 -18.20
N PHE A 389 14.65 -7.78 -17.24
CA PHE A 389 15.01 -7.93 -15.82
C PHE A 389 14.85 -9.40 -15.37
N PRO A 390 15.75 -10.31 -15.79
CA PRO A 390 15.64 -11.73 -15.45
C PRO A 390 15.66 -11.95 -13.94
N ASN A 391 14.91 -12.93 -13.45
CA ASN A 391 14.84 -13.32 -12.02
C ASN A 391 14.45 -12.20 -11.04
N PHE A 392 14.03 -11.02 -11.52
CA PHE A 392 13.53 -9.93 -10.71
C PHE A 392 12.00 -9.92 -10.70
N PHE A 393 11.41 -9.82 -9.52
CA PHE A 393 9.96 -9.79 -9.37
C PHE A 393 9.50 -8.76 -8.35
N TYR A 394 8.39 -8.09 -8.62
CA TYR A 394 7.63 -7.32 -7.65
C TYR A 394 6.58 -8.18 -6.96
N VAL A 395 6.35 -7.89 -5.68
CA VAL A 395 5.10 -8.21 -4.99
C VAL A 395 4.40 -6.89 -4.65
N LEU A 396 3.20 -6.69 -5.22
CA LEU A 396 2.54 -5.37 -5.33
C LEU A 396 3.31 -4.37 -6.21
N GLY A 397 3.70 -4.80 -7.41
CA GLY A 397 4.26 -3.90 -8.42
C GLY A 397 3.22 -2.94 -9.01
N PRO A 398 3.61 -2.16 -10.03
CA PRO A 398 2.68 -1.41 -10.87
C PRO A 398 1.46 -2.26 -11.28
N ASN A 399 0.32 -1.59 -11.42
CA ASN A 399 -0.97 -2.18 -11.80
C ASN A 399 -1.53 -3.25 -10.84
N SER A 400 -1.13 -3.29 -9.57
CA SER A 400 -1.65 -4.23 -8.55
C SER A 400 -2.80 -3.69 -7.68
N GLY A 401 -3.10 -2.40 -7.79
CA GLY A 401 -4.03 -1.70 -6.93
C GLY A 401 -5.47 -2.14 -7.15
N ARG A 402 -6.11 -2.64 -6.10
CA ARG A 402 -7.57 -2.82 -6.05
C ARG A 402 -8.17 -1.97 -4.94
N LEU A 403 -9.18 -1.17 -5.29
CA LEU A 403 -9.74 -0.16 -4.39
C LEU A 403 -10.90 -0.63 -3.51
N TYR A 404 -11.32 -1.89 -3.63
CA TYR A 404 -12.53 -2.39 -2.99
C TYR A 404 -12.32 -3.69 -2.20
N THR A 405 -11.09 -4.18 -2.13
CA THR A 405 -10.76 -5.46 -1.51
C THR A 405 -9.45 -5.48 -0.75
N SER A 406 -9.29 -6.48 0.11
CA SER A 406 -8.03 -6.77 0.78
C SER A 406 -6.87 -6.94 -0.20
N THR A 407 -5.82 -6.15 0.01
CA THR A 407 -4.55 -6.26 -0.70
C THR A 407 -3.87 -7.61 -0.46
N VAL A 408 -4.17 -8.31 0.64
CA VAL A 408 -3.55 -9.61 0.94
C VAL A 408 -3.84 -10.65 -0.14
N GLY A 409 -5.05 -10.66 -0.71
CA GLY A 409 -5.39 -11.56 -1.83
C GLY A 409 -4.59 -11.27 -3.11
N VAL A 410 -4.27 -10.00 -3.36
CA VAL A 410 -3.40 -9.58 -4.48
C VAL A 410 -1.97 -10.06 -4.23
N ILE A 411 -1.46 -9.85 -3.02
CA ILE A 411 -0.12 -10.33 -2.59
C ILE A 411 0.01 -11.83 -2.81
N GLU A 412 -0.95 -12.62 -2.31
CA GLU A 412 -0.88 -14.09 -2.41
C GLU A 412 -0.96 -14.56 -3.87
N SER A 413 -1.77 -13.91 -4.71
CA SER A 413 -1.85 -14.24 -6.14
C SER A 413 -0.53 -13.96 -6.86
N ALA A 414 0.12 -12.81 -6.57
CA ALA A 414 1.42 -12.47 -7.12
C ALA A 414 2.51 -13.44 -6.65
N VAL A 415 2.54 -13.77 -5.36
CA VAL A 415 3.48 -14.74 -4.79
C VAL A 415 3.31 -16.13 -5.41
N ASP A 416 2.09 -16.61 -5.61
CA ASP A 416 1.84 -17.93 -6.22
C ASP A 416 2.32 -17.98 -7.70
N LEU A 417 2.16 -16.88 -8.45
CA LEU A 417 2.73 -16.76 -9.79
C LEU A 417 4.26 -16.79 -9.74
N ILE A 418 4.87 -15.96 -8.89
CA ILE A 418 6.33 -15.90 -8.73
C ILE A 418 6.88 -17.28 -8.37
N LEU A 419 6.32 -17.94 -7.36
CA LEU A 419 6.76 -19.27 -6.93
C LEU A 419 6.74 -20.26 -8.09
N THR A 420 5.66 -20.28 -8.87
CA THR A 420 5.60 -21.19 -10.02
C THR A 420 6.67 -20.87 -11.06
N THR A 421 6.88 -19.58 -11.34
CA THR A 421 7.85 -19.11 -12.34
C THR A 421 9.29 -19.41 -11.90
N ILE A 422 9.60 -19.34 -10.61
CA ILE A 422 10.96 -19.61 -10.11
C ILE A 422 11.21 -21.09 -9.79
N THR A 423 10.19 -21.96 -9.76
CA THR A 423 10.35 -23.39 -9.46
C THR A 423 11.48 -24.06 -10.26
N PRO A 424 11.60 -23.87 -11.60
CA PRO A 424 12.70 -24.49 -12.35
C PRO A 424 14.07 -23.99 -11.89
N ILE A 425 14.17 -22.73 -11.48
CA ILE A 425 15.41 -22.22 -10.87
C ILE A 425 15.65 -22.92 -9.55
N LEU A 426 14.68 -22.97 -8.64
CA LEU A 426 14.84 -23.62 -7.33
C LEU A 426 15.18 -25.11 -7.43
N ASN A 427 14.72 -25.80 -8.48
CA ASN A 427 15.04 -27.19 -8.77
C ASN A 427 16.38 -27.38 -9.50
N ASN A 428 17.11 -26.31 -9.83
CA ASN A 428 18.33 -26.31 -10.65
C ASN A 428 18.11 -26.81 -12.11
N GLU A 429 16.90 -26.64 -12.64
CA GLU A 429 16.54 -26.91 -14.04
C GLU A 429 16.81 -25.72 -14.97
N ALA A 430 16.97 -24.51 -14.41
CA ALA A 430 17.29 -23.27 -15.12
C ALA A 430 18.13 -22.34 -14.23
N SER A 431 18.91 -21.45 -14.84
CA SER A 431 19.65 -20.38 -14.13
C SER A 431 18.89 -19.05 -14.17
N LYS A 432 18.08 -18.84 -15.21
CA LYS A 432 17.25 -17.64 -15.37
C LYS A 432 15.85 -17.94 -15.86
N VAL A 433 14.94 -17.04 -15.51
CA VAL A 433 13.60 -16.90 -16.05
C VAL A 433 13.30 -15.43 -16.34
N GLU A 434 12.67 -15.17 -17.47
CA GLU A 434 12.39 -13.82 -17.95
C GLU A 434 11.05 -13.80 -18.67
N VAL A 435 10.23 -12.77 -18.45
CA VAL A 435 8.99 -12.62 -19.22
C VAL A 435 9.34 -12.28 -20.68
N LYS A 436 8.61 -12.84 -21.63
CA LYS A 436 8.76 -12.49 -23.04
C LYS A 436 8.26 -11.07 -23.31
N GLU A 437 8.97 -10.32 -24.14
CA GLU A 437 8.58 -8.96 -24.52
C GLU A 437 7.15 -8.90 -25.08
N GLU A 438 6.80 -9.83 -25.97
CA GLU A 438 5.46 -9.93 -26.57
C GLU A 438 4.35 -10.11 -25.52
N SER A 439 4.61 -10.91 -24.47
CA SER A 439 3.66 -11.18 -23.40
C SER A 439 3.47 -9.96 -22.50
N GLU A 440 4.57 -9.24 -22.19
CA GLU A 440 4.49 -7.99 -21.42
C GLU A 440 3.71 -6.91 -22.19
N ARG A 441 4.05 -6.68 -23.47
CA ARG A 441 3.37 -5.69 -24.32
C ARG A 441 1.88 -6.00 -24.50
N LEU A 442 1.53 -7.26 -24.78
CA LEU A 442 0.15 -7.66 -24.95
C LEU A 442 -0.66 -7.48 -23.66
N PHE A 443 -0.06 -7.82 -22.51
CA PHE A 443 -0.71 -7.63 -21.22
C PHE A 443 -0.93 -6.15 -20.89
N ASP A 444 0.06 -5.29 -21.11
CA ASP A 444 -0.07 -3.83 -20.89
C ASP A 444 -1.20 -3.24 -21.74
N GLN A 445 -1.26 -3.60 -23.02
CA GLN A 445 -2.34 -3.18 -23.92
C GLN A 445 -3.71 -3.62 -23.41
N GLN A 446 -3.88 -4.93 -23.13
CA GLN A 446 -5.15 -5.47 -22.63
C GLN A 446 -5.57 -4.85 -21.30
N LEU A 447 -4.60 -4.55 -20.43
CA LEU A 447 -4.84 -3.92 -19.14
C LEU A 447 -5.33 -2.49 -19.32
N HIS A 448 -4.70 -1.68 -20.17
CA HIS A 448 -5.13 -0.31 -20.40
C HIS A 448 -6.46 -0.22 -21.19
N ASP A 449 -6.69 -1.13 -22.13
CA ASP A 449 -8.00 -1.27 -22.78
C ASP A 449 -9.09 -1.57 -21.73
N ALA A 450 -8.82 -2.46 -20.79
CA ALA A 450 -9.74 -2.76 -19.69
C ALA A 450 -9.92 -1.58 -18.72
N ILE A 451 -8.85 -0.85 -18.37
CA ILE A 451 -8.92 0.35 -17.51
C ILE A 451 -9.79 1.43 -18.17
N SER A 452 -9.70 1.63 -19.48
CA SER A 452 -10.52 2.60 -20.23
C SER A 452 -12.03 2.34 -20.06
N GLY A 453 -12.41 1.06 -19.87
CA GLY A 453 -13.76 0.62 -19.57
C GLY A 453 -14.21 0.84 -18.11
N THR A 454 -13.42 1.53 -17.28
CA THR A 454 -13.70 1.78 -15.86
C THR A 454 -13.72 3.26 -15.52
N VAL A 455 -14.20 3.60 -14.31
CA VAL A 455 -14.14 4.98 -13.75
C VAL A 455 -12.72 5.55 -13.67
N HIS A 456 -11.68 4.72 -13.83
CA HIS A 456 -10.27 5.13 -13.82
C HIS A 456 -9.67 5.35 -15.21
N GLY A 457 -10.45 5.18 -16.28
CA GLY A 457 -10.02 5.44 -17.65
C GLY A 457 -9.88 6.93 -17.97
N ASP A 458 -9.32 7.20 -19.16
CA ASP A 458 -9.09 8.54 -19.70
C ASP A 458 -10.43 9.15 -20.16
N GLY A 459 -11.24 9.68 -19.24
CA GLY A 459 -12.57 10.21 -19.55
C GLY A 459 -13.18 11.13 -18.47
N GLU A 460 -14.37 11.67 -18.75
CA GLU A 460 -15.13 12.74 -18.05
C GLU A 460 -15.34 12.59 -16.53
N GLY A 461 -14.84 11.53 -15.89
CA GLY A 461 -14.97 11.23 -14.46
C GLY A 461 -14.09 12.07 -13.51
N GLY A 462 -13.21 12.93 -14.04
CA GLY A 462 -12.44 13.91 -13.25
C GLY A 462 -11.42 13.30 -12.27
N CYS A 463 -10.96 12.08 -12.52
CA CYS A 463 -10.07 11.35 -11.61
C CYS A 463 -8.63 11.82 -11.65
N SER A 464 -8.35 12.92 -10.96
CA SER A 464 -6.98 13.30 -10.62
C SER A 464 -6.45 12.42 -9.48
N SER A 465 -5.42 11.61 -9.78
CA SER A 465 -4.71 10.79 -8.80
C SER A 465 -3.21 10.88 -9.08
N TYR A 466 -2.37 10.76 -8.05
CA TYR A 466 -0.91 10.69 -8.22
C TYR A 466 -0.44 9.36 -8.84
N PHE A 467 -1.37 8.44 -9.09
CA PHE A 467 -1.18 7.19 -9.84
C PHE A 467 -1.44 7.31 -11.36
N VAL A 468 -1.82 8.50 -11.81
CA VAL A 468 -1.95 8.83 -13.23
C VAL A 468 -0.63 9.43 -13.68
N ASP A 469 -0.06 8.85 -14.73
CA ASP A 469 1.12 9.41 -15.37
C ASP A 469 0.77 10.77 -16.02
N ARG A 470 1.63 11.77 -15.83
CA ARG A 470 1.31 13.15 -16.22
C ARG A 470 1.40 13.38 -17.73
N ASP A 471 2.26 12.63 -18.41
CA ASP A 471 2.55 12.84 -19.82
C ASP A 471 1.61 12.00 -20.69
N THR A 472 1.33 10.77 -20.26
CA THR A 472 0.46 9.85 -21.00
C THR A 472 -1.00 9.85 -20.55
N GLY A 473 -1.31 10.35 -19.35
CA GLY A 473 -2.64 10.25 -18.74
C GLY A 473 -3.00 8.85 -18.23
N LYS A 474 -2.14 7.85 -18.45
CA LYS A 474 -2.43 6.46 -18.10
C LYS A 474 -2.33 6.19 -16.60
N ASN A 475 -3.32 5.46 -16.07
CA ASN A 475 -3.30 4.96 -14.70
C ASN A 475 -2.42 3.71 -14.56
N TRP A 476 -1.27 3.84 -13.92
CA TRP A 476 -0.31 2.74 -13.75
C TRP A 476 -0.47 1.98 -12.41
N PHE A 477 -1.52 2.25 -11.64
CA PHE A 477 -1.75 1.61 -10.34
C PHE A 477 -2.87 0.57 -10.36
N VAL A 478 -3.98 0.85 -11.04
CA VAL A 478 -5.21 0.05 -10.93
C VAL A 478 -5.09 -1.28 -11.68
N TYR A 479 -5.60 -2.35 -11.04
CA TYR A 479 -5.90 -3.61 -11.71
C TYR A 479 -7.39 -3.66 -12.10
N PRO A 480 -7.76 -3.78 -13.39
CA PRO A 480 -9.13 -3.55 -13.86
C PRO A 480 -10.07 -4.75 -13.74
N TRP A 481 -9.56 -5.95 -13.40
CA TRP A 481 -10.33 -7.19 -13.34
C TRP A 481 -10.58 -7.67 -11.90
N ASN A 482 -11.55 -8.58 -11.71
CA ASN A 482 -11.92 -9.08 -10.38
C ASN A 482 -10.93 -10.11 -9.80
N SER A 483 -11.12 -10.50 -8.53
CA SER A 483 -10.25 -11.47 -7.82
C SER A 483 -10.17 -12.80 -8.52
N LEU A 484 -11.27 -13.31 -9.04
CA LEU A 484 -11.29 -14.62 -9.66
C LEU A 484 -10.47 -14.57 -10.95
N GLN A 485 -10.62 -13.52 -11.75
CA GLN A 485 -9.82 -13.30 -12.95
C GLN A 485 -8.33 -13.13 -12.63
N MET A 486 -7.98 -12.35 -11.60
CA MET A 486 -6.60 -12.21 -11.12
C MET A 486 -6.02 -13.56 -10.67
N TRP A 487 -6.75 -14.26 -9.81
CA TRP A 487 -6.33 -15.57 -9.32
C TRP A 487 -6.21 -16.56 -10.48
N MET A 488 -7.16 -16.63 -11.42
CA MET A 488 -7.04 -17.52 -12.59
C MET A 488 -5.88 -17.13 -13.50
N SER A 489 -5.61 -15.84 -13.71
CA SER A 489 -4.50 -15.39 -14.57
C SER A 489 -3.12 -15.67 -13.95
N MET A 490 -3.05 -15.75 -12.62
CA MET A 490 -1.82 -15.98 -11.84
C MET A 490 -1.65 -17.45 -11.37
N TYR A 491 -2.75 -18.17 -11.14
CA TYR A 491 -2.81 -19.53 -10.58
C TYR A 491 -3.39 -20.57 -11.58
N GLY A 492 -4.37 -20.22 -12.40
CA GLY A 492 -5.30 -21.14 -13.07
C GLY A 492 -4.79 -21.94 -14.28
N GLY A 493 -3.52 -21.83 -14.69
CA GLY A 493 -2.98 -22.65 -15.78
C GLY A 493 -2.28 -23.91 -15.26
N SER A 494 -2.84 -25.10 -15.39
CA SER A 494 -2.09 -26.34 -15.16
C SER A 494 -1.02 -26.55 -16.26
N GLY A 495 0.20 -26.93 -15.85
CA GLY A 495 1.22 -27.63 -16.65
C GLY A 495 1.89 -26.91 -17.84
N PHE A 496 1.12 -26.50 -18.85
CA PHE A 496 1.63 -26.03 -20.14
C PHE A 496 1.38 -24.54 -20.42
N GLY A 497 0.27 -23.97 -19.92
CA GLY A 497 -0.05 -22.55 -20.11
C GLY A 497 0.86 -21.59 -19.32
N ARG A 498 1.39 -22.02 -18.16
CA ARG A 498 2.19 -21.17 -17.26
C ARG A 498 3.56 -20.78 -17.82
N ARG A 499 4.17 -21.59 -18.69
CA ARG A 499 5.53 -21.33 -19.22
C ARG A 499 5.53 -20.56 -20.53
N ARG A 500 4.40 -20.44 -21.24
CA ARG A 500 4.39 -19.84 -22.59
C ARG A 500 4.82 -18.37 -22.61
N ASP A 501 4.53 -17.65 -21.52
CA ASP A 501 4.83 -16.22 -21.36
C ASP A 501 6.25 -15.97 -20.84
N TRP A 502 7.00 -17.03 -20.52
CA TRP A 502 8.31 -16.95 -19.87
C TRP A 502 9.38 -17.69 -20.68
N GLY A 503 10.53 -17.07 -20.86
CA GLY A 503 11.74 -17.74 -21.32
C GLY A 503 12.54 -18.27 -20.14
N TYR A 504 12.98 -19.53 -20.23
CA TYR A 504 13.90 -20.15 -19.27
C TYR A 504 15.24 -20.38 -19.96
N GLY A 505 16.34 -20.10 -19.26
CA GLY A 505 17.69 -20.25 -19.78
C GLY A 505 18.64 -20.88 -18.78
N SER A 506 19.73 -21.48 -19.29
CA SER A 506 20.87 -21.95 -18.49
C SER A 506 21.96 -20.90 -18.42
#